data_AF-A0A7Y5QBK2-F1
#
_entry.id   AF-A0A7Y5QBK2-F1
#
_cell.length_a   1.000
_cell.length_b   1.000
_cell.length_c   1.000
_cell.angle_alpha   90.00
_cell.angle_beta   90.00
_cell.angle_gamma   90.00
#
_symmetry.space_group_name_H-M   'P 1'
#
loop_
_entity.id
_entity.type
_entity.pdbx_description
1 polymer ?
#
loop_
_entity_poly.entity_id
_entity_poly.type
_entity_poly.pdbx_seq_one_letter_code
_entity_poly.pdbx_strand_id
1 'polypeptide(L)'
;MTTEPNMTCRDVQRALPAYLHRELPPSQRGQVARHLAGCIQCGAHYQAQREIARRLEATVPLIGRGTEAGRFEQMWRGIAAQIAARRRQISMTNLVTSGAALMVVLLLALAWAPTASQAWVPTQPTAIRGDTRSTPVAVAFSSEDTSPATLMPPLQSNYAPAVGATDEP
;
A
#
# COMPACT_ATOMS: atom_id res chain seq x y z
N MET A 1 -32.62 12.47 -31.99
CA MET A 1 -32.02 13.40 -31.02
C MET A 1 -31.75 12.62 -29.74
N THR A 2 -30.58 12.00 -29.63
CA THR A 2 -30.18 11.26 -28.42
C THR A 2 -29.64 12.26 -27.41
N THR A 3 -30.31 12.40 -26.28
CA THR A 3 -29.85 13.16 -25.14
C THR A 3 -28.62 12.45 -24.58
N GLU A 4 -27.42 12.83 -25.03
CA GLU A 4 -26.19 12.30 -24.44
C GLU A 4 -26.20 12.63 -22.93
N PRO A 5 -25.89 11.65 -22.06
CA PRO A 5 -25.88 11.87 -20.63
C PRO A 5 -24.88 12.98 -20.31
N ASN A 6 -25.42 14.08 -19.79
CA ASN A 6 -24.66 15.28 -19.47
C ASN A 6 -23.78 14.96 -18.26
N MET A 7 -22.47 14.81 -18.47
CA MET A 7 -21.50 14.46 -17.44
C MET A 7 -21.47 15.58 -16.38
N THR A 8 -21.63 15.23 -15.10
CA THR A 8 -21.69 16.23 -14.02
C THR A 8 -20.30 16.78 -13.70
N CYS A 9 -20.22 17.97 -13.10
CA CYS A 9 -18.94 18.54 -12.65
C CYS A 9 -18.18 17.59 -11.69
N ARG A 10 -18.92 16.86 -10.84
CA ARG A 10 -18.34 15.89 -9.89
C ARG A 10 -17.67 14.72 -10.61
N ASP A 11 -18.29 14.22 -11.69
CA ASP A 11 -17.74 13.13 -12.49
C ASP A 11 -16.46 13.57 -13.20
N VAL A 12 -16.46 14.79 -13.74
CA VAL A 12 -15.29 15.38 -14.39
C VAL A 12 -14.15 15.61 -13.40
N GLN A 13 -14.44 16.11 -12.19
CA GLN A 13 -13.44 16.26 -11.13
C GLN A 13 -12.80 14.94 -10.70
N ARG A 14 -13.56 13.84 -10.69
CA ARG A 14 -13.02 12.49 -10.41
C ARG A 14 -12.20 11.94 -11.57
N ALA A 15 -12.58 12.22 -12.81
CA ALA A 15 -11.90 11.74 -14.00
C ALA A 15 -10.66 12.58 -14.40
N LEU A 16 -10.50 13.76 -13.80
CA LEU A 16 -9.47 14.76 -14.13
C LEU A 16 -8.02 14.23 -14.04
N PRO A 17 -7.61 13.49 -12.98
CA PRO A 17 -6.27 12.89 -12.94
C PRO A 17 -6.02 11.90 -14.08
N ALA A 18 -6.95 10.98 -14.31
CA ALA A 18 -6.85 10.00 -15.40
C ALA A 18 -6.87 10.68 -16.80
N TYR A 19 -7.58 11.81 -16.94
CA TYR A 19 -7.55 12.64 -18.14
C TYR A 19 -6.15 13.24 -18.37
N LEU A 20 -5.53 13.79 -17.32
CA LEU A 20 -4.22 14.41 -17.37
C LEU A 20 -3.13 13.41 -17.79
N HIS A 21 -3.18 12.18 -17.28
CA HIS A 21 -2.23 11.10 -17.58
C HIS A 21 -2.59 10.27 -18.83
N ARG A 22 -3.64 10.66 -19.57
CA ARG A 22 -4.14 9.95 -20.77
C ARG A 22 -4.57 8.50 -20.52
N GLU A 23 -5.02 8.20 -19.31
CA GLU A 23 -5.49 6.87 -18.89
C GLU A 23 -6.98 6.65 -19.19
N LEU A 24 -7.74 7.71 -19.50
CA LEU A 24 -9.14 7.59 -19.86
C LEU A 24 -9.34 6.95 -21.25
N PRO A 25 -10.36 6.08 -21.42
CA PRO A 25 -10.83 5.62 -22.73
C PRO A 25 -11.20 6.79 -23.66
N PRO A 26 -11.09 6.63 -24.99
CA PRO A 26 -11.31 7.72 -25.94
C PRO A 26 -12.71 8.33 -25.87
N SER A 27 -13.74 7.51 -25.61
CA SER A 27 -15.12 7.97 -25.44
C SER A 27 -15.30 8.91 -24.24
N GLN A 28 -14.78 8.54 -23.06
CA GLN A 28 -14.82 9.35 -21.85
C GLN A 28 -13.95 10.61 -21.98
N ARG A 29 -12.79 10.50 -22.66
CA ARG A 29 -11.91 11.64 -22.92
C ARG A 29 -12.62 12.73 -23.73
N GLY A 30 -13.42 12.36 -24.72
CA GLY A 30 -14.24 13.29 -25.50
C GLY A 30 -15.32 13.99 -24.67
N GLN A 31 -15.97 13.27 -23.75
CA GLN A 31 -16.95 13.85 -22.83
C GLN A 31 -16.32 14.85 -21.86
N VAL A 32 -15.19 14.49 -21.23
CA VAL A 32 -14.43 15.37 -20.34
C VAL A 32 -13.94 16.62 -21.09
N ALA A 33 -13.40 16.45 -22.30
CA ALA A 33 -12.93 17.59 -23.11
C ALA A 33 -14.06 18.57 -23.44
N ARG A 34 -15.24 18.07 -23.83
CA ARG A 34 -16.42 18.90 -24.09
C ARG A 34 -16.88 19.65 -22.83
N HIS A 35 -16.90 18.98 -21.68
CA HIS A 35 -17.27 19.63 -20.42
C HIS A 35 -16.26 20.70 -20.00
N LEU A 36 -14.95 20.44 -20.12
CA LEU A 36 -13.90 21.42 -19.81
C LEU A 36 -13.98 22.66 -20.71
N ALA A 37 -14.45 22.51 -21.96
CA ALA A 37 -14.66 23.64 -22.87
C ALA A 37 -15.88 24.51 -22.47
N GLY A 38 -16.90 23.93 -21.83
CA GLY A 38 -18.13 24.63 -21.45
C GLY A 38 -18.17 25.13 -20.00
N CYS A 39 -17.39 24.53 -19.08
CA CYS A 39 -17.45 24.82 -17.65
C CYS A 39 -16.18 25.51 -17.15
N ILE A 40 -16.28 26.82 -16.86
CA ILE A 40 -15.17 27.66 -16.38
C ILE A 40 -14.55 27.10 -15.09
N GLN A 41 -15.38 26.63 -14.15
CA GLN A 41 -14.91 26.09 -12.86
C GLN A 41 -14.04 24.84 -13.07
N CYS A 42 -14.51 23.86 -13.84
CA CYS A 42 -13.74 22.64 -14.13
C CYS A 42 -12.48 22.95 -14.94
N GLY A 43 -12.54 23.92 -15.86
CA GLY A 43 -11.39 24.43 -16.59
C GLY A 43 -10.30 25.02 -15.67
N ALA A 44 -10.69 25.81 -14.66
CA ALA A 44 -9.76 26.35 -13.67
C ALA A 44 -9.08 25.25 -12.83
N HIS A 45 -9.85 24.24 -12.38
CA HIS A 45 -9.30 23.08 -11.66
C HIS A 45 -8.31 22.29 -12.51
N TYR A 46 -8.62 22.06 -13.79
CA TYR A 46 -7.72 21.41 -14.74
C TYR A 46 -6.39 22.15 -14.87
N GLN A 47 -6.42 23.47 -15.05
CA GLN A 47 -5.21 24.28 -15.18
C GLN A 47 -4.38 24.25 -13.90
N ALA A 48 -5.01 24.31 -12.72
CA ALA A 48 -4.32 24.20 -11.44
C ALA A 48 -3.61 22.85 -11.27
N GLN A 49 -4.28 21.73 -11.57
CA GLN A 49 -3.67 20.39 -11.51
C GLN A 49 -2.53 20.24 -12.52
N ARG A 50 -2.71 20.77 -13.74
CA ARG A 50 -1.67 20.76 -14.78
C ARG A 50 -0.45 21.57 -14.36
N GLU A 51 -0.64 22.70 -13.70
CA GLU A 51 0.45 23.51 -13.16
C GLU A 51 1.23 22.77 -12.07
N ILE A 52 0.53 22.10 -11.14
CA ILE A 52 1.17 21.27 -10.11
C ILE A 52 1.97 20.13 -10.77
N ALA A 53 1.38 19.42 -11.73
CA ALA A 53 2.06 18.37 -12.47
C ALA A 53 3.32 18.87 -13.16
N ARG A 54 3.26 20.04 -13.83
CA ARG A 54 4.45 20.67 -14.44
C ARG A 54 5.53 21.03 -13.42
N ARG A 55 5.15 21.57 -12.25
CA ARG A 55 6.10 21.90 -11.18
C ARG A 55 6.76 20.65 -10.61
N LEU A 56 5.98 19.58 -10.40
CA LEU A 56 6.50 18.29 -10.00
C LEU A 56 7.42 17.72 -11.08
N GLU A 57 7.02 17.72 -12.35
CA GLU A 57 7.89 17.30 -13.45
C GLU A 57 9.16 18.13 -13.61
N ALA A 58 9.17 19.38 -13.18
CA ALA A 58 10.36 20.23 -13.16
C ALA A 58 11.26 19.99 -11.93
N THR A 59 10.68 19.55 -10.80
CA THR A 59 11.40 19.36 -9.52
C THR A 59 11.86 17.92 -9.32
N VAL A 60 11.04 16.94 -9.72
CA VAL A 60 11.30 15.50 -9.66
C VAL A 60 12.44 14.99 -10.56
N PRO A 61 12.91 15.66 -11.66
CA PRO A 61 14.06 15.19 -12.44
C PRO A 61 15.35 15.05 -11.61
N LEU A 62 15.42 15.67 -10.43
CA LEU A 62 16.54 15.49 -9.52
C LEU A 62 16.55 14.10 -8.86
N ILE A 63 15.40 13.46 -8.71
CA ILE A 63 15.28 12.11 -8.15
C ILE A 63 15.42 11.09 -9.30
N GLY A 64 16.63 10.99 -9.87
CA GLY A 64 16.98 9.88 -10.78
C GLY A 64 17.71 10.24 -12.07
N ARG A 65 17.75 11.51 -12.52
CA ARG A 65 18.56 11.91 -13.70
C ARG A 65 19.90 12.57 -13.35
N GLY A 66 20.10 13.03 -12.11
CA GLY A 66 21.24 13.89 -11.76
C GLY A 66 22.31 13.28 -10.85
N THR A 67 22.03 12.20 -10.13
CA THR A 67 23.06 11.54 -9.30
C THR A 67 23.51 10.30 -10.02
N GLU A 68 24.70 10.35 -10.61
CA GLU A 68 25.58 9.23 -10.90
C GLU A 68 24.86 7.88 -10.91
N ALA A 69 24.50 7.34 -12.07
CA ALA A 69 23.83 6.04 -12.17
C ALA A 69 24.52 4.91 -11.36
N GLY A 70 25.79 5.11 -10.97
CA GLY A 70 26.52 4.26 -10.04
C GLY A 70 26.29 4.50 -8.54
N ARG A 71 25.91 5.69 -8.05
CA ARG A 71 25.82 5.98 -6.60
C ARG A 71 24.65 5.26 -5.93
N PHE A 72 23.49 5.23 -6.58
CA PHE A 72 22.36 4.44 -6.09
C PHE A 72 22.71 2.95 -6.06
N GLU A 73 23.31 2.44 -7.13
CA GLU A 73 23.77 1.06 -7.23
C GLU A 73 24.85 0.73 -6.18
N GLN A 74 25.79 1.64 -5.90
CA GLN A 74 26.80 1.49 -4.86
C GLN A 74 26.18 1.45 -3.46
N MET A 75 25.23 2.35 -3.18
CA MET A 75 24.47 2.34 -1.94
C MET A 75 23.69 1.03 -1.80
N TRP A 76 23.04 0.58 -2.87
CA TRP A 76 22.28 -0.68 -2.89
C TRP A 76 23.19 -1.90 -2.67
N ARG A 77 24.37 -1.93 -3.29
CA ARG A 77 25.39 -2.95 -3.03
C ARG A 77 25.87 -2.95 -1.59
N GLY A 78 26.02 -1.79 -0.96
CA GLY A 78 26.34 -1.67 0.46
C GLY A 78 25.26 -2.31 1.34
N ILE A 79 23.98 -1.99 1.09
CA ILE A 79 22.85 -2.57 1.81
C ILE A 79 22.78 -4.09 1.58
N ALA A 80 22.89 -4.56 0.34
CA ALA A 80 22.89 -5.98 -0.01
C ALA A 80 24.04 -6.74 0.68
N ALA A 81 25.25 -6.16 0.68
CA ALA A 81 26.40 -6.72 1.37
C ALA A 81 26.18 -6.80 2.88
N GLN A 82 25.58 -5.79 3.49
CA GLN A 82 25.25 -5.79 4.92
C GLN A 82 24.22 -6.88 5.27
N ILE A 83 23.19 -7.05 4.45
CA ILE A 83 22.18 -8.11 4.62
C ILE A 83 22.84 -9.50 4.50
N ALA A 84 23.68 -9.70 3.49
CA ALA A 84 24.38 -10.96 3.28
C ALA A 84 25.37 -11.27 4.42
N ALA A 85 26.09 -10.27 4.92
CA ALA A 85 27.01 -10.40 6.04
C ALA A 85 26.28 -10.77 7.34
N ARG A 86 25.13 -10.15 7.62
CA ARG A 86 24.33 -10.46 8.81
C ARG A 86 23.80 -11.89 8.79
N ARG A 87 23.43 -12.41 7.60
CA ARG A 87 23.02 -13.81 7.43
C ARG A 87 24.17 -14.79 7.72
N ARG A 88 25.41 -14.40 7.40
CA ARG A 88 26.61 -15.22 7.62
C ARG A 88 27.10 -15.22 9.08
N GLN A 89 26.75 -14.20 9.85
CA GLN A 89 27.10 -14.09 11.27
C GLN A 89 26.24 -14.92 12.23
N ILE A 90 25.21 -15.62 11.73
CA ILE A 90 24.55 -16.66 12.52
C ILE A 90 25.55 -17.81 12.63
N SER A 91 26.36 -17.82 13.69
CA SER A 91 27.30 -18.92 13.90
C SER A 91 26.49 -20.20 14.06
N MET A 92 26.89 -21.24 13.35
CA MET A 92 26.26 -22.56 13.41
C MET A 92 26.21 -23.08 14.86
N THR A 93 27.19 -22.70 15.68
CA THR A 93 27.20 -23.01 17.12
C THR A 93 26.05 -22.35 17.87
N ASN A 94 25.78 -21.06 17.65
CA ASN A 94 24.65 -20.37 18.29
C ASN A 94 23.31 -20.94 17.82
N LEU A 95 23.22 -21.37 16.56
CA LEU A 95 22.04 -22.04 16.03
C LEU A 95 21.78 -23.37 16.75
N VAL A 96 22.82 -24.21 16.89
CA VAL A 96 22.71 -25.50 17.60
C VAL A 96 22.38 -25.31 19.07
N THR A 97 23.02 -24.36 19.77
CA THR A 97 22.71 -24.10 21.17
C THR A 97 21.31 -23.52 21.37
N SER A 98 20.86 -22.65 20.46
CA SER A 98 19.50 -22.10 20.51
C SER A 98 18.45 -23.18 20.25
N GLY A 99 18.70 -24.08 19.29
CA GLY A 99 17.84 -25.22 19.01
C GLY A 99 17.78 -26.21 20.18
N ALA A 100 18.91 -26.51 20.80
CA ALA A 100 18.97 -27.36 21.99
C ALA A 100 18.24 -26.72 23.17
N ALA A 101 18.43 -25.42 23.41
CA ALA A 101 17.72 -24.69 24.46
C ALA A 101 16.19 -24.68 24.23
N LEU A 102 15.75 -24.44 22.99
CA LEU A 102 14.33 -24.51 22.62
C LEU A 102 13.75 -25.91 22.83
N MET A 103 14.49 -26.96 22.43
CA MET A 103 14.08 -28.35 22.66
C MET A 103 13.98 -28.67 24.16
N VAL A 104 14.94 -28.24 24.98
CA VAL A 104 14.88 -28.43 26.43
C VAL A 104 13.70 -27.70 27.04
N VAL A 105 13.47 -26.43 26.66
CA VAL A 105 12.30 -25.66 27.13
C VAL A 105 11.00 -26.31 26.69
N LEU A 106 10.91 -26.79 25.44
CA LEU A 106 9.73 -27.48 24.92
C LEU A 106 9.46 -28.80 25.68
N LEU A 107 10.51 -29.60 25.92
CA LEU A 107 10.41 -30.84 26.69
C LEU A 107 10.02 -30.58 28.14
N LEU A 108 10.57 -29.53 28.76
CA LEU A 108 10.17 -29.11 30.11
C LEU A 108 8.71 -28.68 30.11
N ALA A 109 8.30 -27.85 29.15
CA ALA A 109 6.91 -27.41 29.02
C ALA A 109 5.96 -28.61 28.82
N LEU A 110 6.35 -29.63 28.04
CA LEU A 110 5.58 -30.86 27.83
C LEU A 110 5.55 -31.76 29.08
N ALA A 111 6.65 -31.86 29.82
CA ALA A 111 6.72 -32.68 31.04
C ALA A 111 5.85 -32.11 32.17
N TRP A 112 5.71 -30.78 32.22
CA TRP A 112 4.90 -30.07 33.19
C TRP A 112 3.57 -29.58 32.61
N ALA A 113 3.27 -29.90 31.35
CA ALA A 113 1.99 -29.60 30.77
C ALA A 113 0.94 -30.39 31.56
N PRO A 114 0.01 -29.73 32.27
CA PRO A 114 -1.16 -30.44 32.76
C PRO A 114 -1.78 -31.13 31.54
N THR A 115 -2.21 -32.38 31.69
CA THR A 115 -3.01 -33.10 30.70
C THR A 115 -4.32 -32.34 30.51
N ALA A 116 -4.24 -31.25 29.75
CA ALA A 116 -5.31 -30.32 29.52
C ALA A 116 -6.35 -31.07 28.69
N SER A 117 -7.41 -31.50 29.37
CA SER A 117 -8.64 -32.00 28.78
C SER A 117 -9.09 -31.03 27.69
N GLN A 118 -8.99 -31.48 26.43
CA GLN A 118 -9.57 -30.93 25.21
C GLN A 118 -10.00 -29.46 25.35
N ALA A 119 -9.04 -28.55 25.31
CA ALA A 119 -9.35 -27.13 25.15
C ALA A 119 -10.06 -26.99 23.79
N TRP A 120 -11.35 -26.65 23.87
CA TRP A 120 -12.21 -26.36 22.74
C TRP A 120 -11.50 -25.33 21.87
N VAL A 121 -10.94 -25.78 20.74
CA VAL A 121 -10.23 -24.90 19.82
C VAL A 121 -11.29 -23.95 19.27
N PRO A 122 -11.20 -22.63 19.51
CA PRO A 122 -12.12 -21.69 18.89
C PRO A 122 -11.92 -21.85 17.39
N THR A 123 -12.91 -22.44 16.73
CA THR A 123 -12.92 -22.56 15.29
C THR A 123 -12.83 -21.14 14.75
N GLN A 124 -11.76 -20.89 14.00
CA GLN A 124 -11.57 -19.62 13.30
C GLN A 124 -12.87 -19.33 12.56
N PRO A 125 -13.46 -18.12 12.66
CA PRO A 125 -14.67 -17.81 11.94
C PRO A 125 -14.35 -18.00 10.46
N THR A 126 -14.88 -19.09 9.89
CA THR A 126 -14.84 -19.35 8.46
C THR A 126 -15.35 -18.09 7.81
N ALA A 127 -14.50 -17.41 7.04
CA ALA A 127 -14.90 -16.24 6.28
C ALA A 127 -16.16 -16.64 5.51
N ILE A 128 -17.32 -16.14 5.94
CA ILE A 128 -18.57 -16.32 5.23
C ILE A 128 -18.26 -15.79 3.85
N ARG A 129 -18.23 -16.69 2.87
CA ARG A 129 -18.11 -16.37 1.45
C ARG A 129 -19.43 -15.71 1.07
N GLY A 130 -19.59 -14.49 1.56
CA GLY A 130 -20.68 -13.60 1.23
C GLY A 130 -20.57 -13.31 -0.24
N ASP A 131 -21.65 -13.64 -0.92
CA ASP A 131 -21.96 -13.39 -2.30
C ASP A 131 -21.27 -12.11 -2.81
N THR A 132 -20.54 -12.23 -3.92
CA THR A 132 -19.64 -11.25 -4.54
C THR A 132 -20.34 -10.01 -5.13
N ARG A 133 -21.34 -9.46 -4.44
CA ARG A 133 -22.15 -8.34 -4.98
C ARG A 133 -22.34 -7.12 -4.10
N SER A 134 -21.74 -7.07 -2.93
CA SER A 134 -21.76 -5.84 -2.13
C SER A 134 -20.59 -5.83 -1.17
N THR A 135 -19.54 -5.11 -1.53
CA THR A 135 -18.47 -4.68 -0.63
C THR A 135 -18.98 -3.50 0.20
N PRO A 136 -19.35 -3.66 1.49
CA PRO A 136 -19.38 -2.52 2.39
C PRO A 136 -17.92 -2.13 2.66
N VAL A 137 -17.48 -1.07 1.97
CA VAL A 137 -16.32 -0.31 2.40
C VAL A 137 -16.63 0.19 3.82
N ALA A 138 -15.95 -0.36 4.82
CA ALA A 138 -15.97 0.18 6.17
C ALA A 138 -15.23 1.53 6.15
N VAL A 139 -15.95 2.59 5.79
CA VAL A 139 -15.55 3.97 6.07
C VAL A 139 -16.20 4.34 7.40
N ALA A 140 -15.48 4.10 8.49
CA ALA A 140 -15.79 4.74 9.78
C ALA A 140 -14.68 5.74 10.08
N PHE A 141 -14.67 6.84 9.33
CA PHE A 141 -14.09 8.09 9.83
C PHE A 141 -15.21 8.84 10.54
N SER A 142 -15.34 8.60 11.84
CA SER A 142 -16.11 9.51 12.71
C SER A 142 -15.45 10.88 12.60
N SER A 143 -16.17 11.79 11.94
CA SER A 143 -15.84 13.20 11.92
C SER A 143 -16.49 13.83 13.15
N GLU A 144 -15.81 13.79 14.29
CA GLU A 144 -16.12 14.64 15.43
C GLU A 144 -14.90 15.52 15.72
N ASP A 145 -15.13 16.81 15.47
CA ASP A 145 -14.49 18.00 16.01
C ASP A 145 -12.97 18.09 16.22
N THR A 146 -12.38 18.98 15.41
CA THR A 146 -11.67 20.18 15.88
C THR A 146 -10.72 20.02 17.09
N SER A 147 -9.45 19.72 16.80
CA SER A 147 -8.33 20.25 17.60
C SER A 147 -7.01 20.25 16.81
N PRO A 148 -6.31 21.39 16.67
CA PRO A 148 -5.02 21.44 16.00
C PRO A 148 -3.91 21.05 16.98
N ALA A 149 -3.62 19.75 17.09
CA ALA A 149 -2.43 19.26 17.77
C ALA A 149 -1.75 18.19 16.91
N THR A 150 -0.60 18.56 16.34
CA THR A 150 0.55 17.72 15.99
C THR A 150 0.23 16.35 15.38
N LEU A 151 0.10 16.34 14.05
CA LEU A 151 0.10 15.15 13.20
C LEU A 151 1.45 14.42 13.27
N MET A 152 1.56 13.45 14.17
CA MET A 152 2.33 12.24 13.87
C MET A 152 1.32 11.11 13.58
N PRO A 153 1.28 10.56 12.36
CA PRO A 153 0.49 9.37 12.11
C PRO A 153 1.03 8.22 12.99
N PRO A 154 0.17 7.40 13.60
CA PRO A 154 0.63 6.22 14.32
C PRO A 154 1.35 5.30 13.33
N LEU A 155 2.58 4.93 13.67
CA LEU A 155 3.36 3.90 12.99
C LEU A 155 2.55 2.61 12.98
N GLN A 156 1.83 2.33 11.88
CA GLN A 156 1.19 1.05 11.66
C GLN A 156 2.28 0.00 11.45
N SER A 157 2.57 -0.79 12.47
CA SER A 157 3.54 -1.89 12.44
C SER A 157 3.03 -3.15 11.70
N ASN A 158 1.99 -3.04 10.89
CA ASN A 158 1.27 -4.18 10.30
C ASN A 158 1.72 -4.51 8.86
N TYR A 159 3.03 -4.48 8.61
CA TYR A 159 3.63 -5.14 7.44
C TYR A 159 4.28 -6.45 7.89
N ALA A 160 3.45 -7.46 8.19
CA ALA A 160 3.91 -8.84 8.20
C ALA A 160 3.67 -9.40 6.79
N PRO A 161 4.72 -9.83 6.05
CA PRO A 161 4.53 -10.51 4.78
C PRO A 161 3.73 -11.79 5.01
N ALA A 162 2.67 -12.00 4.22
CA ALA A 162 1.93 -13.25 4.23
C ALA A 162 2.87 -14.41 3.87
N VAL A 163 2.87 -15.44 4.70
CA VAL A 163 3.62 -16.69 4.45
C VAL A 163 2.97 -17.37 3.23
N GLY A 164 3.73 -17.54 2.14
CA GLY A 164 3.27 -18.23 0.92
C GLY A 164 3.41 -17.45 -0.39
N ALA A 165 3.97 -16.23 -0.40
CA ALA A 165 4.11 -15.44 -1.64
C ALA A 165 5.31 -15.84 -2.54
N THR A 166 6.08 -16.89 -2.20
CA THR A 166 7.28 -17.30 -2.97
C THR A 166 7.26 -18.74 -3.47
N ASP A 167 6.12 -19.43 -3.40
CA ASP A 167 6.02 -20.79 -3.93
C ASP A 167 5.35 -20.77 -5.30
N GLU A 168 6.14 -20.67 -6.36
CA GLU A 168 5.87 -21.39 -7.61
C GLU A 168 7.16 -21.51 -8.46
N PRO A 169 7.55 -22.75 -8.85
CA PRO A 169 8.55 -23.00 -9.88
C PRO A 169 8.00 -22.95 -11.31
#